data_AF-A0A524G459-F1
#
_entry.id   AF-A0A524G459-F1
#
_cell.length_a   1.000
_cell.length_b   1.000
_cell.length_c   1.000
_cell.angle_alpha   90.00
_cell.angle_beta   90.00
_cell.angle_gamma   90.00
#
_symmetry.space_group_name_H-M   'P 1'
#
loop_
_entity.id
_entity.type
_entity.pdbx_description
1 polymer ?
#
loop_
_entity_poly.entity_id
_entity_poly.type
_entity_poly.pdbx_seq_one_letter_code
_entity_poly.pdbx_strand_id
1 'polypeptide(L)'
;MNEYAILVKLLTRTGNPIGASVEDMLDAMGLPEDVGRHVLFQRLGSLHERIRPLGLYVKHNPVAGVFYLDISDQVDLAQDTAALPDKLAATLLIVITLAYQEGGWVSIDRVREFRKKALRGIMEDLRDLQGQGYVEISQDKKQVRLGTRVPFEIDYESFFKDLAES
;
A
#
# COMPACT_ATOMS: atom_id res chain seq x y z
N MET A 1 11.77 15.55 24.18
CA MET A 1 11.64 14.21 23.56
C MET A 1 12.44 14.25 22.25
N ASN A 2 13.30 13.28 21.98
CA ASN A 2 14.12 13.26 20.75
C ASN A 2 13.20 13.14 19.51
N GLU A 3 13.48 13.89 18.46
CA GLU A 3 12.74 13.90 17.19
C GLU A 3 12.61 12.49 16.59
N TYR A 4 13.66 11.68 16.71
CA TYR A 4 13.62 10.28 16.27
C TYR A 4 12.73 9.40 17.14
N ALA A 5 12.59 9.71 18.43
CA ALA A 5 11.67 8.99 19.29
C ALA A 5 10.20 9.31 18.95
N ILE A 6 9.91 10.53 18.50
CA ILE A 6 8.59 10.91 17.96
C ILE A 6 8.30 10.08 16.71
N LEU A 7 9.23 10.06 15.75
CA LEU A 7 9.07 9.31 14.51
C LEU A 7 8.90 7.81 14.76
N VAL A 8 9.75 7.18 15.57
CA VAL A 8 9.60 5.74 15.89
C VAL A 8 8.24 5.46 16.53
N LYS A 9 7.78 6.30 17.46
CA LYS A 9 6.45 6.14 18.08
C LYS A 9 5.31 6.24 17.06
N LEU A 10 5.42 7.13 16.07
CA LEU A 10 4.42 7.29 15.02
C LEU A 10 4.44 6.13 14.02
N LEU A 11 5.63 5.71 13.59
CA LEU A 11 5.81 4.63 12.62
C LEU A 11 5.50 3.24 13.19
N THR A 12 5.54 3.07 14.52
CA THR A 12 5.11 1.86 15.23
C THR A 12 3.66 1.92 15.71
N ARG A 13 2.90 2.97 15.35
CA ARG A 13 1.51 3.10 15.76
C ARG A 13 0.69 1.91 15.24
N THR A 14 0.12 1.15 16.17
CA THR A 14 -0.80 0.04 15.90
C THR A 14 -2.21 0.57 15.71
N GLY A 15 -2.96 0.06 14.73
CA GLY A 15 -4.32 0.49 14.44
C GLY A 15 -4.65 0.39 12.95
N ASN A 16 -5.73 1.03 12.51
CA ASN A 16 -6.04 1.21 11.10
C ASN A 16 -6.08 2.72 10.79
N PRO A 17 -5.09 3.28 10.07
CA PRO A 17 -3.94 2.60 9.44
C PRO A 17 -2.80 2.27 10.43
N ILE A 18 -1.95 1.29 10.08
CA ILE A 18 -0.67 1.04 10.77
C ILE A 18 0.33 2.09 10.32
N GLY A 19 0.99 2.76 11.27
CA GLY A 19 1.96 3.82 10.99
C GLY A 19 1.35 5.23 11.01
N ALA A 20 1.95 6.15 10.25
CA ALA A 20 1.58 7.57 10.26
C ALA A 20 1.69 8.24 8.88
N SER A 21 0.76 9.15 8.59
CA SER A 21 0.79 9.97 7.38
C SER A 21 1.88 11.06 7.48
N VAL A 22 2.18 11.70 6.34
CA VAL A 22 3.07 12.87 6.30
C VAL A 22 2.52 14.00 7.17
N GLU A 23 1.21 14.24 7.13
CA GLU A 23 0.53 15.28 7.92
C GLU A 23 0.67 15.01 9.43
N ASP A 24 0.36 13.79 9.87
CA ASP A 24 0.52 13.36 11.27
C ASP A 24 1.96 13.58 11.78
N MET A 25 2.95 13.31 10.93
CA MET A 25 4.36 13.47 11.28
C MET A 25 4.78 14.94 11.32
N LEU A 26 4.31 15.78 10.39
CA LEU A 26 4.59 17.21 10.39
C LEU A 26 4.01 17.88 11.64
N ASP A 27 2.74 17.58 11.95
CA ASP A 27 2.04 18.10 13.13
C ASP A 27 2.75 17.72 14.43
N ALA A 28 3.09 16.43 14.58
CA ALA A 28 3.77 15.93 15.78
C ALA A 28 5.19 16.50 15.94
N MET A 29 5.81 16.94 14.85
CA MET A 29 7.15 17.54 14.84
C MET A 29 7.11 19.08 14.89
N GLY A 30 5.93 19.69 14.84
CA GLY A 30 5.76 21.14 14.80
C GLY A 30 6.37 21.78 13.56
N LEU A 31 6.38 21.05 12.44
CA LEU A 31 6.95 21.51 11.17
C LEU A 31 5.86 22.12 10.27
N PRO A 32 6.10 23.26 9.61
CA PRO A 32 5.15 23.85 8.68
C PRO A 32 4.96 22.98 7.43
N GLU A 33 3.76 22.91 6.84
CA GLU A 33 3.46 21.99 5.75
C GLU A 33 4.33 22.20 4.49
N ASP A 34 4.61 23.46 4.17
CA ASP A 34 5.21 23.91 2.92
C ASP A 34 6.73 23.75 2.89
N VAL A 35 7.41 23.92 4.04
CA VAL A 35 8.89 23.77 4.15
C VAL A 35 9.26 22.51 4.93
N GLY A 36 8.39 22.05 5.81
CA GLY A 36 8.61 20.94 6.74
C GLY A 36 8.68 19.59 6.07
N ARG A 37 8.03 19.40 4.91
CA ARG A 37 8.08 18.13 4.16
C ARG A 37 9.51 17.71 3.81
N HIS A 38 10.32 18.64 3.30
CA HIS A 38 11.71 18.34 2.95
C HIS A 38 12.52 17.91 4.18
N VAL A 39 12.36 18.64 5.29
CA VAL A 39 13.02 18.35 6.57
C VAL A 39 12.55 17.00 7.12
N LEU A 40 11.26 16.70 7.04
CA LEU A 40 10.69 15.42 7.46
C LEU A 40 11.29 14.27 6.66
N PHE A 41 11.35 14.35 5.34
CA PHE A 41 11.93 13.29 4.51
C PHE A 41 13.42 13.08 4.76
N GLN A 42 14.20 14.14 4.98
CA GLN A 42 15.61 14.02 5.39
C GLN A 42 15.73 13.29 6.74
N ARG A 43 14.85 13.60 7.69
CA ARG A 43 14.83 12.96 9.01
C ARG A 43 14.39 11.50 8.92
N LEU A 44 13.40 11.17 8.09
CA LEU A 44 12.98 9.80 7.82
C LEU A 44 14.10 8.97 7.17
N GLY A 45 14.79 9.52 6.16
CA GLY A 45 15.95 8.86 5.55
C GLY A 45 17.08 8.64 6.56
N SER A 46 17.38 9.66 7.39
CA SER A 46 18.37 9.53 8.46
C SER A 46 17.97 8.50 9.52
N LEU A 47 16.68 8.39 9.84
CA LEU A 47 16.16 7.38 10.74
C LEU A 47 16.33 5.99 10.14
N HIS A 48 15.93 5.82 8.87
CA HIS A 48 16.06 4.56 8.13
C HIS A 48 17.49 4.03 8.17
N GLU A 49 18.48 4.85 7.82
CA GLU A 49 19.90 4.45 7.86
C GLU A 49 20.40 4.08 9.26
N ARG A 50 19.86 4.71 10.31
CA ARG A 50 20.24 4.40 11.71
C ARG A 50 19.67 3.08 12.21
N ILE A 51 18.48 2.70 11.75
CA ILE A 51 17.78 1.50 12.22
C ILE A 51 18.01 0.29 11.32
N ARG A 52 18.46 0.50 10.07
CA ARG A 52 18.81 -0.56 9.13
C ARG A 52 19.77 -1.62 9.70
N PRO A 53 20.83 -1.27 10.47
CA PRO A 53 21.69 -2.27 11.10
C PRO A 53 20.97 -3.20 12.11
N LEU A 54 19.80 -2.81 12.60
CA LEU A 54 18.95 -3.62 13.47
C LEU A 54 18.00 -4.53 12.68
N GLY A 55 18.07 -4.52 11.35
CA GLY A 55 17.11 -5.19 10.47
C GLY A 55 15.76 -4.48 10.38
N LEU A 56 15.69 -3.20 10.76
CA LEU A 56 14.45 -2.41 10.68
C LEU A 56 14.45 -1.50 9.48
N TYR A 57 13.29 -1.36 8.84
CA TYR A 57 13.10 -0.58 7.62
C TYR A 57 11.88 0.33 7.77
N VAL A 58 12.05 1.59 7.37
CA VAL A 58 10.90 2.50 7.15
C VAL A 58 10.33 2.22 5.77
N LYS A 59 9.05 1.82 5.70
CA LYS A 59 8.32 1.54 4.45
C LYS A 59 7.16 2.52 4.27
N HIS A 60 6.69 2.65 3.03
CA HIS A 60 5.54 3.49 2.66
C HIS A 60 4.41 2.61 2.11
N ASN A 61 3.20 2.80 2.64
CA ASN A 61 1.97 2.23 2.11
C ASN A 61 1.26 3.30 1.27
N PRO A 62 1.30 3.22 -0.07
CA PRO A 62 0.71 4.25 -0.94
C PRO A 62 -0.82 4.24 -0.94
N VAL A 63 -1.46 3.12 -0.57
CA VAL A 63 -2.93 3.01 -0.52
C VAL A 63 -3.48 3.78 0.67
N ALA A 64 -2.81 3.68 1.81
CA ALA A 64 -3.19 4.38 3.03
C ALA A 64 -2.48 5.75 3.19
N GLY A 65 -1.46 6.04 2.38
CA GLY A 65 -0.67 7.27 2.45
C GLY A 65 0.14 7.39 3.74
N VAL A 66 0.59 6.26 4.30
CA VAL A 66 1.27 6.21 5.60
C VAL A 66 2.64 5.56 5.51
N PHE A 67 3.54 5.97 6.40
CA PHE A 67 4.83 5.35 6.64
C PHE A 67 4.77 4.46 7.89
N TYR A 68 5.46 3.32 7.86
CA TYR A 68 5.49 2.35 8.97
C TYR A 68 6.87 1.71 9.12
N LEU A 69 7.12 1.09 10.28
CA LEU A 69 8.32 0.30 10.54
C LEU A 69 8.07 -1.19 10.32
N ASP A 70 9.04 -1.85 9.70
CA ASP A 70 9.01 -3.28 9.40
C ASP A 70 10.38 -3.93 9.64
N ILE A 71 10.44 -5.27 9.75
CA ILE A 71 11.63 -6.07 10.07
C ILE A 71 12.27 -6.74 8.85
N SER A 72 11.70 -6.63 7.65
CA SER A 72 12.26 -7.22 6.43
C SER A 72 12.50 -6.19 5.33
N ASP A 73 13.67 -6.29 4.70
CA ASP A 73 13.99 -5.58 3.45
C ASP A 73 13.38 -6.28 2.24
N GLN A 74 13.21 -7.60 2.35
CA GLN A 74 12.57 -8.43 1.36
C GLN A 74 11.12 -8.67 1.78
N VAL A 75 10.17 -8.28 0.94
CA VAL A 75 8.89 -9.01 0.90
C VAL A 75 9.25 -10.37 0.32
N ASP A 76 9.56 -11.34 1.20
CA ASP A 76 9.66 -12.73 0.78
C ASP A 76 8.25 -13.14 0.30
N LEU A 77 8.00 -12.98 -1.01
CA LEU A 77 6.84 -13.49 -1.72
C LEU A 77 6.76 -15.03 -1.64
N ALA A 78 7.80 -15.67 -1.09
CA ALA A 78 7.84 -17.09 -0.75
C ALA A 78 7.17 -17.34 0.62
N GLN A 79 5.90 -16.98 0.77
CA GLN A 79 5.04 -17.71 1.68
C GLN A 79 4.18 -18.66 0.86
N ASP A 80 4.03 -19.88 1.36
CA ASP A 80 3.15 -20.98 0.93
C ASP A 80 1.65 -20.60 0.88
N THR A 81 1.31 -19.38 0.47
CA THR A 81 -0.03 -19.00 0.08
C THR A 81 -0.31 -19.66 -1.25
N ALA A 82 -1.26 -20.60 -1.28
CA ALA A 82 -1.80 -21.18 -2.50
C ALA A 82 -1.91 -20.10 -3.57
N ALA A 83 -1.08 -20.21 -4.62
CA ALA A 83 -0.94 -19.18 -5.63
C ALA A 83 -2.33 -18.78 -6.13
N LEU A 84 -2.62 -17.47 -6.10
CA LEU A 84 -3.86 -16.93 -6.66
C LEU A 84 -4.02 -17.49 -8.08
N PRO A 85 -5.17 -18.09 -8.43
CA PRO A 85 -5.42 -18.52 -9.79
C PRO A 85 -5.17 -17.36 -10.77
N ASP A 86 -4.52 -17.61 -11.92
CA ASP A 86 -4.16 -16.60 -12.91
C ASP A 86 -5.31 -15.64 -13.25
N LYS A 87 -6.52 -16.18 -13.28
CA LYS A 87 -7.78 -15.42 -13.47
C LYS A 87 -7.94 -14.30 -12.44
N LEU A 88 -7.76 -14.62 -11.15
CA LEU A 88 -7.88 -13.69 -10.03
C LEU A 88 -6.66 -12.77 -9.96
N ALA A 89 -5.45 -13.30 -10.18
CA ALA A 89 -4.22 -12.51 -10.22
C ALA A 89 -4.29 -11.40 -11.28
N ALA A 90 -4.76 -11.71 -12.50
CA ALA A 90 -4.94 -10.71 -13.55
C ALA A 90 -5.99 -9.65 -13.22
N THR A 91 -7.08 -10.02 -12.54
CA THR A 91 -8.09 -9.05 -12.09
C THR A 91 -7.54 -8.17 -10.96
N LEU A 92 -6.81 -8.75 -10.01
CA LEU A 92 -6.15 -8.02 -8.93
C LEU A 92 -5.10 -7.03 -9.46
N LEU A 93 -4.28 -7.45 -10.43
CA LEU A 93 -3.31 -6.59 -11.10
C LEU A 93 -3.97 -5.34 -11.69
N ILE A 94 -5.10 -5.50 -12.39
CA ILE A 94 -5.83 -4.36 -12.96
C ILE A 94 -6.33 -3.43 -11.86
N VAL A 95 -6.85 -3.97 -10.76
CA VAL A 95 -7.30 -3.15 -9.62
C VAL A 95 -6.12 -2.41 -8.99
N ILE A 96 -4.95 -3.05 -8.86
CA ILE A 96 -3.72 -2.42 -8.35
C ILE A 96 -3.31 -1.24 -9.23
N THR A 97 -3.19 -1.48 -10.54
CA THR A 97 -2.77 -0.46 -11.50
C THR A 97 -3.73 0.73 -11.52
N LEU A 98 -5.05 0.47 -11.57
CA LEU A 98 -6.05 1.53 -11.59
C LEU A 98 -6.13 2.26 -10.25
N ALA A 99 -6.04 1.55 -9.11
CA ALA A 99 -6.06 2.19 -7.80
C ALA A 99 -4.84 3.09 -7.59
N TYR A 100 -3.69 2.70 -8.13
CA TYR A 100 -2.48 3.51 -8.11
C TYR A 100 -2.62 4.77 -8.99
N GLN A 101 -3.25 4.66 -10.16
CA GLN A 101 -3.49 5.79 -11.06
C GLN A 101 -4.58 6.76 -10.56
N GLU A 102 -5.63 6.23 -9.93
CA GLU A 102 -6.84 6.98 -9.55
C GLU A 102 -6.87 7.38 -8.06
N GLY A 103 -5.91 6.93 -7.24
CA GLY A 103 -5.81 7.29 -5.83
C GLY A 103 -6.76 6.50 -4.92
N GLY A 104 -6.98 5.20 -5.20
CA GLY A 104 -7.67 4.28 -4.29
C GLY A 104 -8.89 3.61 -4.90
N TRP A 105 -10.06 4.26 -4.84
CA TRP A 105 -11.33 3.68 -5.32
C TRP A 105 -11.45 3.75 -6.84
N VAL A 106 -11.71 2.60 -7.46
CA VAL A 106 -11.80 2.42 -8.91
C VAL A 106 -13.21 1.96 -9.27
N SER A 107 -13.78 2.45 -10.37
CA SER A 107 -15.07 1.97 -10.84
C SER A 107 -14.99 0.53 -11.39
N ILE A 108 -15.99 -0.31 -11.08
CA ILE A 108 -16.04 -1.70 -11.57
C ILE A 108 -16.14 -1.74 -13.10
N ASP A 109 -16.80 -0.75 -13.71
CA ASP A 109 -16.87 -0.63 -15.16
C ASP A 109 -15.49 -0.38 -15.79
N ARG A 110 -14.60 0.36 -15.11
CA ARG A 110 -13.22 0.57 -15.58
C ARG A 110 -12.39 -0.72 -15.49
N VAL A 111 -12.51 -1.45 -14.39
CA VAL A 111 -11.90 -2.78 -14.23
C VAL A 111 -12.37 -3.72 -15.35
N ARG A 112 -13.66 -3.68 -15.68
CA ARG A 112 -14.25 -4.46 -16.77
C ARG A 112 -13.66 -4.09 -18.13
N GLU A 113 -13.52 -2.80 -18.42
CA GLU A 113 -12.93 -2.29 -19.68
C GLU A 113 -11.50 -2.81 -19.88
N PHE A 114 -10.65 -2.70 -18.85
CA PHE A 114 -9.27 -3.17 -18.92
C PHE A 114 -9.16 -4.69 -19.02
N ARG A 115 -9.98 -5.42 -18.26
CA ARG A 115 -9.95 -6.88 -18.26
C ARG A 115 -10.55 -7.50 -19.53
N LYS A 116 -11.35 -6.73 -20.28
CA LYS A 116 -12.11 -7.18 -21.46
C LYS A 116 -12.97 -8.42 -21.18
N LYS A 117 -13.60 -8.47 -20.01
CA LYS A 117 -14.41 -9.60 -19.52
C LYS A 117 -15.83 -9.13 -19.21
N ALA A 118 -16.81 -10.03 -19.33
CA ALA A 118 -18.20 -9.71 -19.00
C ALA A 118 -18.36 -9.30 -17.53
N LEU A 119 -19.30 -8.37 -17.25
CA LEU A 119 -19.53 -7.82 -15.91
C LEU A 119 -19.75 -8.91 -14.84
N ARG A 120 -20.55 -9.94 -15.16
CA ARG A 120 -20.78 -11.07 -14.25
C ARG A 120 -19.48 -11.77 -13.86
N GLY A 121 -18.62 -12.03 -14.84
CA GLY A 121 -17.33 -12.68 -14.59
C GLY A 121 -16.36 -11.79 -13.81
N ILE A 122 -16.43 -10.47 -13.95
CA ILE A 122 -15.67 -9.53 -13.11
C ILE A 122 -16.18 -9.57 -11.68
N MET A 123 -17.50 -9.53 -11.48
CA MET A 123 -18.08 -9.56 -10.14
C MET A 123 -17.79 -10.87 -9.39
N GLU A 124 -17.73 -12.00 -10.10
CA GLU A 124 -17.27 -13.27 -9.52
C GLU A 124 -15.82 -13.16 -9.05
N ASP A 125 -14.90 -12.69 -9.90
CA ASP A 125 -13.49 -12.53 -9.52
C ASP A 125 -13.30 -11.57 -8.35
N LEU A 126 -14.00 -10.43 -8.36
CA LEU A 126 -13.91 -9.43 -7.30
C LEU A 126 -14.45 -9.97 -5.97
N ARG A 127 -15.51 -10.78 -5.98
CA ARG A 127 -16.04 -11.42 -4.76
C ARG A 127 -15.07 -12.45 -4.20
N ASP A 128 -14.44 -13.25 -5.06
CA ASP A 128 -13.42 -14.22 -4.65
C ASP A 128 -12.19 -13.52 -4.05
N LEU A 129 -11.75 -12.42 -4.66
CA LEU A 129 -10.68 -11.57 -4.14
C LEU A 129 -11.07 -10.88 -2.81
N GLN A 130 -12.32 -10.44 -2.68
CA GLN A 130 -12.83 -9.84 -1.46
C GLN A 130 -12.84 -10.85 -0.31
N GLY A 131 -13.28 -12.10 -0.58
CA GLY A 131 -13.26 -13.19 0.41
C GLY A 131 -11.86 -13.52 0.92
N GLN A 132 -10.82 -13.22 0.14
CA GLN A 132 -9.42 -13.43 0.49
C GLN A 132 -8.73 -12.18 1.08
N GLY A 133 -9.45 -11.07 1.23
CA GLY A 133 -8.95 -9.81 1.79
C GLY A 133 -8.12 -8.94 0.82
N TYR A 134 -8.09 -9.28 -0.47
CA TYR A 134 -7.32 -8.55 -1.48
C TYR A 134 -8.02 -7.30 -1.99
N VAL A 135 -9.35 -7.25 -1.97
CA VAL A 135 -10.12 -6.08 -2.41
C VAL A 135 -11.29 -5.81 -1.48
N GLU A 136 -11.77 -4.57 -1.51
CA GLU A 136 -13.01 -4.16 -0.87
C GLU A 136 -13.97 -3.61 -1.92
N ILE A 137 -15.22 -4.08 -1.90
CA ILE A 137 -16.26 -3.68 -2.87
C ILE A 137 -17.29 -2.79 -2.19
N SER A 138 -17.50 -1.60 -2.73
CA SER A 138 -18.64 -0.73 -2.42
C SER A 138 -19.74 -1.00 -3.45
N GLN A 139 -20.75 -1.78 -3.05
CA GLN A 139 -21.86 -2.17 -3.95
C GLN A 139 -22.76 -0.99 -4.30
N ASP A 140 -22.95 -0.07 -3.37
CA ASP A 140 -23.73 1.16 -3.52
C ASP A 140 -23.11 2.10 -4.56
N LYS A 141 -21.79 2.27 -4.55
CA LYS A 141 -21.07 3.14 -5.50
C LYS A 141 -20.55 2.41 -6.73
N LYS A 142 -20.72 1.09 -6.81
CA LYS A 142 -20.17 0.22 -7.87
C LYS A 142 -18.66 0.43 -8.06
N GLN A 143 -17.94 0.51 -6.94
CA GLN A 143 -16.51 0.75 -6.90
C GLN A 143 -15.79 -0.35 -6.12
N VAL A 144 -14.51 -0.49 -6.41
CA VAL A 144 -13.60 -1.44 -5.75
C VAL A 144 -12.31 -0.72 -5.38
N ARG A 145 -11.71 -1.08 -4.25
CA ARG A 145 -10.36 -0.65 -3.87
C ARG A 145 -9.54 -1.85 -3.42
N LEU A 146 -8.24 -1.63 -3.25
CA LEU A 146 -7.36 -2.61 -2.63
C LEU A 146 -7.74 -2.81 -1.16
N GLY A 147 -7.78 -4.08 -0.75
CA GLY A 147 -7.99 -4.48 0.63
C GLY A 147 -6.69 -4.40 1.42
N THR A 148 -6.81 -4.58 2.74
CA THR A 148 -5.69 -4.41 3.67
C THR A 148 -4.56 -5.41 3.45
N ARG A 149 -4.78 -6.52 2.75
CA ARG A 149 -3.76 -7.56 2.52
C ARG A 149 -2.71 -7.17 1.48
N VAL A 150 -3.13 -6.44 0.44
CA VAL A 150 -2.27 -6.13 -0.73
C VAL A 150 -1.00 -5.37 -0.34
N PRO A 151 -1.05 -4.31 0.49
CA PRO A 151 0.15 -3.53 0.83
C PRO A 151 1.21 -4.29 1.66
N PHE A 152 0.85 -5.44 2.24
CA PHE A 152 1.79 -6.29 2.98
C PHE A 152 2.39 -7.40 2.11
N GLU A 153 1.71 -7.76 1.02
CA GLU A 153 2.16 -8.81 0.11
C GLU A 153 2.86 -8.28 -1.13
N ILE A 154 2.70 -6.99 -1.46
CA ILE A 154 3.26 -6.41 -2.68
C ILE A 154 4.13 -5.20 -2.35
N ASP A 155 5.41 -5.30 -2.69
CA ASP A 155 6.27 -4.13 -2.85
C ASP A 155 5.91 -3.43 -4.16
N TYR A 156 5.15 -2.34 -4.08
CA TYR A 156 4.69 -1.62 -5.26
C TYR A 156 5.84 -1.04 -6.10
N GLU A 157 6.92 -0.59 -5.47
CA GLU A 157 8.04 0.03 -6.19
C GLU A 157 8.74 -1.02 -7.05
N SER A 158 9.09 -2.14 -6.44
CA SER A 158 9.68 -3.29 -7.13
C SER A 158 8.73 -3.85 -8.20
N PHE A 159 7.45 -4.01 -7.85
CA PHE A 159 6.43 -4.55 -8.75
C PHE A 159 6.25 -3.72 -10.02
N PHE A 160 6.13 -2.39 -9.91
CA PHE A 160 5.95 -1.54 -11.08
C PHE A 160 7.24 -1.36 -11.88
N LYS A 161 8.40 -1.43 -11.23
CA LYS A 161 9.69 -1.44 -11.93
C LYS A 161 9.81 -2.68 -12.82
N ASP A 162 9.53 -3.86 -12.29
CA ASP A 162 9.55 -5.11 -13.06
C ASP A 162 8.58 -5.07 -14.23
N LEU A 163 7.38 -4.49 -14.03
CA LEU A 163 6.37 -4.33 -15.08
C LEU A 163 6.82 -3.38 -16.21
N ALA A 164 7.63 -2.37 -15.91
CA ALA A 164 8.11 -1.40 -16.90
C ALA A 164 9.33 -1.88 -17.70
N GLU A 165 10.09 -2.82 -17.13
CA GLU A 165 11.26 -3.45 -17.76
C GLU A 165 10.90 -4.73 -18.55
N SER A 166 9.65 -5.19 -18.43
CA SER A 166 9.05 -6.35 -19.15
C SER A 166 8.43 -5.98 -20.50
#